data_AF-A0A4V4NFI5-F1
#
_entry.id   AF-A0A4V4NFI5-F1
#
_cell.length_a   1.000
_cell.length_b   1.000
_cell.length_c   1.000
_cell.angle_alpha   90.00
_cell.angle_beta   90.00
_cell.angle_gamma   90.00
#
_symmetry.space_group_name_H-M   'P 1'
#
loop_
_entity.id
_entity.type
_entity.pdbx_description
1 polymer ?
#
loop_
_entity_poly.entity_id
_entity_poly.type
_entity_poly.pdbx_seq_one_letter_code
_entity_poly.pdbx_strand_id
1 'polypeptide(L)'
;MEKFLAEHLGYPVLSLLDDIINAVNDILYKCMSQIETVLKDVSGTATLESLMEHTVNKYFDMFEVYSMRNVFNLAGLEEYVRLPYQEGLELKNVEEKSSQLDSQLEECYRQLQYETERSKYLKEENERIQRLKMMMSDVLMAKDQFENYNSNMAPLQDSVTFIMNQLQDMQSKLKENTLNSVN
;
A
#
# COMPACT_ATOMS: atom_id res chain seq x y z
N MET A 1 1.90 -26.43 27.59
CA MET A 1 1.96 -27.28 26.37
C MET A 1 1.91 -26.53 25.04
N GLU A 2 0.75 -26.19 24.45
CA GLU A 2 0.71 -25.62 23.07
C GLU A 2 1.57 -24.37 22.89
N LYS A 3 1.58 -23.48 23.90
CA LYS A 3 2.42 -22.27 23.87
C LYS A 3 3.91 -22.59 23.81
N PHE A 4 4.38 -23.59 24.55
CA PHE A 4 5.79 -23.99 24.59
C PHE A 4 6.24 -24.55 23.24
N LEU A 5 5.42 -25.41 22.63
CA LEU A 5 5.67 -25.95 21.29
C LEU A 5 5.59 -24.87 20.21
N ALA A 6 4.62 -23.97 20.30
CA ALA A 6 4.49 -22.85 19.37
C ALA A 6 5.68 -21.88 19.48
N GLU A 7 6.18 -21.64 20.70
CA GLU A 7 7.38 -20.83 20.94
C GLU A 7 8.63 -21.51 20.38
N HIS A 8 8.73 -22.84 20.48
CA HIS A 8 9.86 -23.59 19.93
C HIS A 8 9.84 -23.64 18.40
N LEU A 9 8.69 -23.96 17.82
CA LEU A 9 8.53 -24.12 16.37
C LEU A 9 8.43 -22.77 15.65
N GLY A 10 8.09 -21.70 16.37
CA GLY A 10 7.84 -20.37 15.80
C GLY A 10 6.47 -20.22 15.13
N TYR A 11 5.65 -21.27 15.16
CA TYR A 11 4.28 -21.29 14.65
C TYR A 11 3.43 -22.30 15.42
N PRO A 12 2.09 -22.13 15.45
CA PRO A 12 1.19 -23.11 16.04
C PRO A 12 1.23 -24.45 15.29
N VAL A 13 1.35 -25.56 16.03
CA VAL A 13 1.37 -26.92 15.45
C VAL A 13 0.14 -27.20 14.57
N LEU A 14 -1.03 -26.66 14.96
CA LEU A 14 -2.25 -26.81 14.18
C LEU A 14 -2.10 -26.23 12.76
N SER A 15 -1.42 -25.10 12.62
CA SER A 15 -1.14 -24.48 11.31
C SER A 15 -0.30 -25.38 10.40
N LEU A 16 0.65 -26.13 10.97
CA LEU A 16 1.46 -27.08 10.20
C LEU A 16 0.60 -28.26 9.71
N LEU A 17 -0.31 -28.76 10.56
CA LEU A 17 -1.21 -29.85 10.17
C LEU A 17 -2.20 -29.39 9.10
N ASP A 18 -2.73 -28.18 9.23
CA ASP A 18 -3.59 -27.55 8.22
C ASP A 18 -2.85 -27.43 6.87
N ASP A 19 -1.61 -26.94 6.87
CA ASP A 19 -0.80 -26.81 5.66
C ASP A 19 -0.53 -28.17 4.98
N ILE A 20 -0.30 -29.23 5.77
CA ILE A 20 -0.15 -30.59 5.24
C ILE A 20 -1.45 -31.08 4.60
N ILE A 21 -2.59 -30.90 5.26
CA ILE A 21 -3.91 -31.31 4.73
C ILE A 21 -4.21 -30.57 3.42
N ASN A 22 -3.96 -29.26 3.39
CA ASN A 22 -4.12 -28.43 2.20
C ASN A 22 -3.22 -28.91 1.06
N ALA A 23 -1.94 -29.19 1.33
CA ALA A 23 -1.01 -29.71 0.32
C ALA A 23 -1.44 -31.07 -0.24
N VAL A 24 -1.98 -31.96 0.60
CA VAL A 24 -2.47 -33.27 0.17
C VAL A 24 -3.72 -33.13 -0.70
N ASN A 25 -4.66 -32.27 -0.32
CA ASN A 25 -5.85 -31.98 -1.12
C ASN A 25 -5.47 -31.38 -2.48
N ASP A 26 -4.53 -30.44 -2.51
CA ASP A 26 -3.99 -29.88 -3.75
C ASP A 26 -3.39 -30.94 -4.66
N ILE A 27 -2.63 -31.89 -4.11
CA ILE A 27 -2.04 -33.01 -4.86
C ILE A 27 -3.14 -33.94 -5.37
N LEU A 28 -4.14 -34.25 -4.55
CA LEU A 28 -5.27 -35.11 -4.92
C LEU A 28 -6.00 -34.55 -6.13
N TYR A 29 -6.38 -33.26 -6.09
CA TYR A 29 -7.09 -32.62 -7.20
C TYR A 29 -6.22 -32.53 -8.47
N LYS A 30 -4.92 -32.22 -8.32
CA LYS A 30 -3.98 -32.22 -9.46
C LYS A 30 -3.87 -33.60 -10.10
N CYS A 31 -3.75 -34.66 -9.31
CA CYS A 31 -3.69 -36.03 -9.82
C CYS A 31 -5.01 -36.46 -10.48
N MET A 32 -6.15 -36.13 -9.88
CA MET A 32 -7.46 -36.46 -10.46
C MET A 32 -7.69 -35.78 -11.81
N SER A 33 -7.35 -34.49 -11.92
CA SER A 33 -7.45 -33.75 -13.19
C SER A 33 -6.56 -34.36 -14.29
N GLN A 34 -5.35 -34.82 -13.94
CA GLN A 34 -4.47 -35.53 -14.89
C GLN A 34 -5.05 -36.88 -15.30
N ILE A 35 -5.61 -37.64 -14.36
CA ILE A 35 -6.25 -38.94 -14.62
C ILE A 35 -7.46 -38.77 -15.55
N GLU A 36 -8.28 -37.76 -15.32
CA GLU A 36 -9.43 -37.42 -16.18
C GLU A 36 -8.98 -37.09 -17.60
N THR A 37 -7.90 -36.30 -17.74
CA THR A 37 -7.32 -35.95 -19.04
C THR A 37 -6.84 -37.18 -19.80
N VAL A 38 -6.26 -38.17 -19.09
CA VAL A 38 -5.75 -39.42 -19.70
C VAL A 38 -6.87 -40.38 -20.05
N LEU A 39 -7.86 -40.56 -19.17
CA LEU A 39 -8.92 -41.55 -19.33
C LEU A 39 -10.06 -41.09 -20.24
N LYS A 40 -10.30 -39.77 -20.38
CA LYS A 40 -11.44 -39.18 -21.13
C LYS A 40 -12.83 -39.69 -20.70
N ASP A 41 -12.92 -40.35 -19.55
CA ASP A 41 -14.17 -40.76 -18.93
C ASP A 41 -14.40 -39.89 -17.70
N VAL A 42 -15.43 -39.05 -17.78
CA VAL A 42 -15.76 -38.03 -16.76
C VAL A 42 -16.62 -38.63 -15.64
N SER A 43 -17.33 -39.73 -15.91
CA SER A 43 -18.29 -40.30 -14.96
C SER A 43 -17.59 -41.14 -13.87
N GLY A 44 -16.64 -41.98 -14.28
CA GLY A 44 -15.87 -42.80 -13.34
C GLY A 44 -14.93 -41.98 -12.47
N THR A 45 -14.35 -40.91 -13.02
CA THR A 45 -13.40 -40.04 -12.30
C THR A 45 -14.07 -39.23 -11.19
N ALA A 46 -15.28 -38.70 -11.41
CA ALA A 46 -16.02 -37.98 -10.39
C ALA A 46 -16.34 -38.86 -9.16
N THR A 47 -16.70 -40.13 -9.38
CA THR A 47 -16.95 -41.08 -8.28
C THR A 47 -15.67 -41.44 -7.53
N LEU A 48 -14.55 -41.57 -8.25
CA LEU A 48 -13.23 -41.86 -7.68
C LEU A 48 -12.70 -40.67 -6.87
N GLU A 49 -12.86 -39.45 -7.38
CA GLU A 49 -12.53 -38.20 -6.69
C GLU A 49 -13.27 -38.11 -5.36
N SER A 50 -14.60 -38.27 -5.37
CA SER A 50 -15.43 -38.25 -4.16
C SER A 50 -14.99 -39.32 -3.13
N LEU A 51 -14.64 -40.51 -3.61
CA LEU A 51 -14.17 -41.60 -2.75
C LEU A 51 -12.80 -41.28 -2.13
N MET A 52 -11.89 -40.74 -2.93
CA MET A 52 -10.54 -40.38 -2.49
C MET A 52 -10.59 -39.21 -1.51
N GLU A 53 -11.41 -38.19 -1.76
CA GLU A 53 -11.62 -37.07 -0.84
C GLU A 53 -12.12 -37.56 0.53
N HIS A 54 -13.16 -38.39 0.55
CA HIS A 54 -13.67 -38.98 1.79
C HIS A 54 -12.60 -39.82 2.51
N THR A 55 -11.81 -40.58 1.77
CA THR A 55 -10.78 -41.45 2.33
C THR A 55 -9.63 -40.65 2.91
N VAL A 56 -9.13 -39.65 2.18
CA VAL A 56 -8.07 -38.74 2.61
C VAL A 56 -8.52 -37.99 3.85
N ASN A 57 -9.68 -37.33 3.83
CA ASN A 57 -10.18 -36.59 4.98
C ASN A 57 -10.22 -37.46 6.24
N LYS A 58 -10.80 -38.67 6.15
CA LYS A 58 -10.88 -39.58 7.30
C LYS A 58 -9.51 -39.95 7.89
N TYR A 59 -8.53 -40.28 7.05
CA TYR A 59 -7.21 -40.68 7.54
C TYR A 59 -6.38 -39.48 8.01
N PHE A 60 -6.57 -38.31 7.40
CA PHE A 60 -5.87 -37.10 7.81
C PHE A 60 -6.46 -36.50 9.10
N ASP A 61 -7.75 -36.64 9.37
CA ASP A 61 -8.34 -36.35 10.68
C ASP A 61 -7.70 -37.24 11.78
N MET A 62 -7.54 -38.54 11.48
CA MET A 62 -6.86 -39.47 12.40
C MET A 62 -5.38 -39.11 12.59
N PHE A 63 -4.71 -38.70 11.53
CA PHE A 63 -3.32 -38.25 11.57
C PHE A 63 -3.17 -36.97 12.40
N GLU A 64 -4.06 -35.99 12.25
CA GLU A 64 -4.06 -34.75 13.03
C GLU A 64 -4.16 -35.08 14.53
N VAL A 65 -5.15 -35.89 14.90
CA VAL A 65 -5.36 -36.32 16.29
C VAL A 65 -4.17 -37.12 16.82
N TYR A 66 -3.61 -38.03 16.02
CA TYR A 66 -2.44 -38.82 16.43
C TYR A 66 -1.21 -37.93 16.65
N SER A 67 -0.96 -37.00 15.73
CA SER A 67 0.19 -36.10 15.78
C SER A 67 0.13 -35.20 17.00
N MET A 68 -1.03 -34.61 17.27
CA MET A 68 -1.25 -33.77 18.46
C MET A 68 -1.11 -34.54 19.77
N ARG A 69 -1.56 -35.80 19.81
CA ARG A 69 -1.54 -36.62 21.04
C ARG A 69 -0.20 -37.30 21.33
N ASN A 70 0.59 -37.60 20.31
CA ASN A 70 1.80 -38.41 20.46
C ASN A 70 3.08 -37.71 20.01
N VAL A 71 3.06 -37.00 18.88
CA VAL A 71 4.27 -36.39 18.31
C VAL A 71 4.53 -35.04 18.95
N PHE A 72 3.49 -34.20 19.05
CA PHE A 72 3.56 -32.85 19.61
C PHE A 72 3.02 -32.79 21.03
N ASN A 73 3.10 -33.89 21.78
CA ASN A 73 2.66 -33.95 23.16
C ASN A 73 3.85 -34.03 24.10
N LEU A 74 3.99 -33.02 24.94
CA LEU A 74 5.04 -32.96 25.97
C LEU A 74 4.47 -33.13 27.38
N ALA A 75 3.27 -33.72 27.50
CA ALA A 75 2.61 -33.91 28.79
C ALA A 75 3.53 -34.64 29.78
N GLY A 76 3.81 -34.00 30.90
CA GLY A 76 4.67 -34.56 31.96
C GLY A 76 6.18 -34.33 31.77
N LEU A 77 6.62 -33.75 30.66
CA LEU A 77 8.03 -33.40 30.40
C LEU A 77 8.30 -31.88 30.44
N GLU A 78 7.26 -31.06 30.64
CA GLU A 78 7.35 -29.59 30.60
C GLU A 78 8.39 -29.00 31.58
N GLU A 79 8.58 -29.62 32.75
CA GLU A 79 9.55 -29.16 33.75
C GLU A 79 11.00 -29.56 33.44
N TYR A 80 11.19 -30.54 32.55
CA TYR A 80 12.49 -31.12 32.21
C TYR A 80 13.05 -30.61 30.88
N VAL A 81 12.20 -30.06 30.02
CA VAL A 81 12.60 -29.51 28.72
C VAL A 81 12.76 -28.00 28.85
N ARG A 82 13.97 -27.50 28.54
CA ARG A 82 14.25 -26.06 28.45
C ARG A 82 14.57 -25.70 27.01
N LEU A 83 14.04 -24.57 26.56
CA LEU A 83 14.29 -24.05 25.23
C LEU A 83 15.62 -23.28 25.21
N PRO A 84 16.34 -23.24 24.08
CA PRO A 84 17.66 -22.60 24.01
C PRO A 84 17.67 -21.12 24.43
N TYR A 85 16.58 -20.39 24.20
CA TYR A 85 16.44 -18.98 24.60
C TYR A 85 16.01 -18.79 26.07
N GLN A 86 15.61 -19.86 26.75
CA GLN A 86 15.38 -19.86 28.20
C GLN A 86 16.68 -20.13 28.97
N GLU A 87 17.75 -20.50 28.27
CA GLU A 87 19.08 -20.68 28.82
C GLU A 87 19.69 -19.30 29.15
N GLY A 88 19.87 -19.02 30.44
CA GLY A 88 20.42 -17.73 30.91
C GLY A 88 19.40 -16.68 31.34
N LEU A 89 18.09 -16.99 31.37
CA LEU A 89 17.10 -16.11 31.97
C LEU A 89 17.28 -16.04 33.50
N GLU A 90 17.84 -14.93 33.99
CA GLU A 90 17.89 -14.63 35.41
C GLU A 90 16.53 -14.07 35.88
N LEU A 91 15.77 -14.85 36.64
CA LEU A 91 14.49 -14.44 37.25
C LEU A 91 14.63 -13.42 38.39
N LYS A 92 15.74 -12.69 38.45
CA LYS A 92 15.98 -11.65 39.46
C LYS A 92 15.44 -10.31 38.93
N ASN A 93 14.66 -9.63 39.76
CA ASN A 93 14.04 -8.32 39.49
C ASN A 93 13.15 -8.29 38.23
N VAL A 94 12.34 -9.34 38.04
CA VAL A 94 11.40 -9.42 36.90
C VAL A 94 10.37 -8.28 36.93
N GLU A 95 9.87 -7.91 38.10
CA GLU A 95 8.84 -6.85 38.24
C GLU A 95 9.39 -5.45 37.90
N GLU A 96 10.62 -5.14 38.31
CA GLU A 96 11.25 -3.85 37.97
C GLU A 96 11.59 -3.78 36.48
N LYS A 97 12.12 -4.86 35.91
CA LYS A 97 12.44 -4.93 34.47
C LYS A 97 11.18 -4.92 33.61
N SER A 98 10.10 -5.60 34.02
CA SER A 98 8.82 -5.57 33.29
C SER A 98 8.21 -4.18 33.32
N SER A 99 8.18 -3.53 34.49
CA SER A 99 7.64 -2.16 34.61
C SER A 99 8.43 -1.13 33.81
N GLN A 100 9.76 -1.27 33.74
CA GLN A 100 10.60 -0.45 32.86
C GLN A 100 10.31 -0.71 31.37
N LEU A 101 10.16 -1.98 30.99
CA LEU A 101 9.86 -2.36 29.61
C LEU A 101 8.47 -1.87 29.19
N ASP A 102 7.48 -1.98 30.06
CA ASP A 102 6.12 -1.47 29.84
C ASP A 102 6.15 0.05 29.66
N SER A 103 6.94 0.76 30.48
CA SER A 103 7.11 2.22 30.34
C SER A 103 7.77 2.60 29.01
N GLN A 104 8.79 1.87 28.57
CA GLN A 104 9.44 2.07 27.27
C GLN A 104 8.52 1.75 26.10
N LEU A 105 7.69 0.72 26.24
CA LEU A 105 6.71 0.30 25.25
C LEU A 105 5.59 1.34 25.10
N GLU A 106 5.10 1.90 26.21
CA GLU A 106 4.18 3.04 26.19
C GLU A 106 4.80 4.27 25.52
N GLU A 107 6.06 4.56 25.81
CA GLU A 107 6.78 5.66 25.16
C GLU A 107 6.93 5.44 23.65
N CYS A 108 7.29 4.22 23.24
CA CYS A 108 7.38 3.83 21.84
C CYS A 108 6.02 3.94 21.14
N TYR A 109 4.92 3.51 21.78
CA TYR A 109 3.57 3.67 21.24
C TYR A 109 3.19 5.14 21.07
N ARG A 110 3.52 6.00 22.04
CA ARG A 110 3.30 7.45 21.92
C ARG A 110 4.08 8.04 20.75
N GLN A 111 5.34 7.66 20.58
CA GLN A 111 6.16 8.11 19.45
C GLN A 111 5.58 7.64 18.11
N LEU A 112 5.14 6.39 18.03
CA LEU A 112 4.54 5.84 16.81
C LEU A 112 3.23 6.55 16.45
N GLN A 113 2.38 6.84 17.44
CA GLN A 113 1.15 7.61 17.23
C GLN A 113 1.47 9.02 16.72
N TYR A 114 2.43 9.71 17.36
CA TYR A 114 2.88 11.03 16.93
C TYR A 114 3.39 11.02 15.48
N GLU A 115 4.25 10.06 15.12
CA GLU A 115 4.77 9.94 13.76
C GLU A 115 3.69 9.58 12.73
N THR A 116 2.67 8.79 13.13
CA THR A 116 1.54 8.46 12.27
C THR A 116 0.69 9.69 11.97
N GLU A 117 0.36 10.48 13.00
CA GLU A 117 -0.39 11.73 12.85
C GLU A 117 0.38 12.75 12.01
N ARG A 118 1.69 12.89 12.27
CA ARG A 118 2.59 13.74 11.50
C ARG A 118 2.66 13.31 10.03
N SER A 119 2.77 12.02 9.76
CA SER A 119 2.80 11.47 8.40
C SER A 119 1.50 11.76 7.65
N LYS A 120 0.36 11.65 8.33
CA LYS A 120 -0.95 12.03 7.79
C LYS A 120 -1.00 13.52 7.44
N TYR A 121 -0.60 14.39 8.36
CA TYR A 121 -0.57 15.84 8.14
C TYR A 121 0.34 16.23 6.96
N LEU A 122 1.55 15.68 6.90
CA LEU A 122 2.48 15.93 5.80
C LEU A 122 1.92 15.48 4.45
N LYS A 123 1.18 14.38 4.42
CA LYS A 123 0.52 13.90 3.20
C LYS A 123 -0.56 14.87 2.73
N GLU A 124 -1.42 15.34 3.63
CA GLU A 124 -2.48 16.31 3.31
C GLU A 124 -1.89 17.64 2.80
N GLU A 125 -0.83 18.14 3.42
CA GLU A 125 -0.17 19.37 2.98
C GLU A 125 0.56 19.19 1.65
N ASN A 126 1.18 18.04 1.41
CA ASN A 126 1.80 17.73 0.12
C ASN A 126 0.74 17.68 -0.99
N GLU A 127 -0.42 17.05 -0.75
CA GLU A 127 -1.54 17.08 -1.70
C GLU A 127 -2.02 18.51 -1.98
N ARG A 128 -2.06 19.38 -0.96
CA ARG A 128 -2.40 20.79 -1.14
C ARG A 128 -1.37 21.53 -1.99
N ILE A 129 -0.09 21.31 -1.75
CA ILE A 129 1.01 21.89 -2.54
C ILE A 129 0.94 21.40 -3.99
N GLN A 130 0.65 20.12 -4.24
CA GLN A 130 0.48 19.60 -5.59
C GLN A 130 -0.69 20.26 -6.32
N ARG A 131 -1.84 20.46 -5.64
CA ARG A 131 -2.99 21.19 -6.21
C ARG A 131 -2.62 22.62 -6.57
N LEU A 132 -1.92 23.33 -5.68
CA LEU A 132 -1.45 24.70 -5.95
C LEU A 132 -0.47 24.73 -7.12
N LYS A 133 0.43 23.76 -7.22
CA LYS A 133 1.38 23.63 -8.33
C LYS A 133 0.67 23.42 -9.67
N MET A 134 -0.38 22.60 -9.70
CA MET A 134 -1.23 22.42 -10.89
C MET A 134 -1.88 23.74 -11.30
N MET A 135 -2.54 24.43 -10.36
CA MET A 135 -3.16 25.73 -10.64
C MET A 135 -2.15 26.77 -11.15
N MET A 136 -0.95 26.81 -10.57
CA MET A 136 0.11 27.73 -11.00
C MET A 136 0.64 27.37 -12.40
N SER A 137 0.72 26.09 -12.75
CA SER A 137 1.03 25.64 -14.10
C SER A 137 -0.02 26.10 -15.12
N ASP A 138 -1.30 26.00 -14.77
CA ASP A 138 -2.40 26.46 -15.63
C ASP A 138 -2.34 27.98 -15.87
N VAL A 139 -2.05 28.76 -14.82
CA VAL A 139 -1.86 30.21 -14.93
C VAL A 139 -0.65 30.55 -15.80
N LEU A 140 0.46 29.81 -15.67
CA LEU A 140 1.63 30.00 -16.51
C LEU A 140 1.31 29.72 -17.99
N MET A 141 0.59 28.64 -18.27
CA MET A 141 0.13 28.32 -19.63
C MET A 141 -0.80 29.40 -20.19
N ALA A 142 -1.73 29.93 -19.39
CA ALA A 142 -2.59 31.03 -19.81
C ALA A 142 -1.80 32.32 -20.09
N LYS A 143 -0.75 32.59 -19.29
CA LYS A 143 0.16 33.73 -19.50
C LYS A 143 0.96 33.58 -20.80
N ASP A 144 1.54 32.41 -21.05
CA ASP A 144 2.30 32.14 -22.29
C ASP A 144 1.39 32.23 -23.53
N GLN A 145 0.14 31.76 -23.43
CA GLN A 145 -0.86 31.96 -24.48
C GLN A 145 -1.14 33.45 -24.71
N PHE A 146 -1.33 34.23 -23.63
CA PHE A 146 -1.55 35.67 -23.72
C PHE A 146 -0.36 36.41 -24.32
N GLU A 147 0.88 36.08 -23.93
CA GLU A 147 2.10 36.66 -24.52
C GLU A 147 2.22 36.33 -26.01
N ASN A 148 1.85 35.11 -26.43
CA ASN A 148 1.78 34.75 -27.85
C ASN A 148 0.71 35.52 -28.62
N TYR A 149 -0.50 35.68 -28.07
CA TYR A 149 -1.55 36.50 -28.69
C TYR A 149 -1.14 37.97 -28.77
N ASN A 150 -0.48 38.50 -27.74
CA ASN A 150 0.00 39.88 -27.72
C ASN A 150 1.13 40.10 -28.74
N SER A 151 2.04 39.15 -28.89
CA SER A 151 3.09 39.18 -29.92
C SER A 151 2.49 39.18 -31.34
N ASN A 152 1.40 38.43 -31.56
CA ASN A 152 0.66 38.44 -32.82
C ASN A 152 -0.17 39.72 -33.04
N MET A 153 -0.56 40.42 -31.96
CA MET A 153 -1.26 41.71 -31.99
C MET A 153 -0.31 42.93 -32.02
N ALA A 154 0.99 42.74 -31.80
CA ALA A 154 2.00 43.80 -31.87
C ALA A 154 1.94 44.64 -33.17
N PRO A 155 1.74 44.06 -34.37
CA PRO A 155 1.60 44.83 -35.61
C PRO A 155 0.36 45.74 -35.61
N LEU A 156 -0.72 45.32 -34.92
CA LEU A 156 -1.94 46.09 -34.75
C LEU A 156 -1.74 47.24 -33.76
N GLN A 157 -0.99 47.02 -32.68
CA GLN A 157 -0.63 48.05 -31.72
C GLN A 157 0.26 49.13 -32.35
N ASP A 158 1.22 48.74 -33.19
CA ASP A 158 2.04 49.66 -33.98
C ASP A 158 1.21 50.44 -35.02
N SER A 159 0.23 49.78 -35.65
CA SER A 159 -0.71 50.43 -36.56
C SER A 159 -1.60 51.44 -35.85
N VAL A 160 -2.10 51.12 -34.65
CA VAL A 160 -2.93 52.01 -33.83
C VAL A 160 -2.13 53.23 -33.35
N THR A 161 -0.90 53.03 -32.88
CA THR A 161 -0.03 54.14 -32.46
C THR A 161 0.36 55.01 -33.65
N PHE A 162 0.62 54.42 -34.82
CA PHE A 162 0.87 55.16 -36.05
C PHE A 162 -0.35 55.99 -36.49
N ILE A 163 -1.55 55.41 -36.48
CA ILE A 163 -2.80 56.13 -36.80
C ILE A 163 -3.03 57.26 -35.78
N MET A 164 -2.75 57.02 -34.50
CA MET A 164 -2.92 58.02 -33.45
C MET A 164 -1.96 59.19 -33.61
N ASN A 165 -0.70 58.91 -33.97
CA ASN A 165 0.28 59.93 -34.31
C ASN A 165 -0.15 60.73 -35.55
N GLN A 166 -0.65 60.06 -36.60
CA GLN A 166 -1.18 60.76 -37.78
C GLN A 166 -2.40 61.65 -37.46
N LEU A 167 -3.30 61.19 -36.58
CA LEU A 167 -4.44 61.99 -36.14
C LEU A 167 -4.00 63.23 -35.35
N GLN A 168 -3.00 63.11 -34.48
CA GLN A 168 -2.41 64.26 -33.78
C GLN A 168 -1.75 65.24 -34.74
N ASP A 169 -1.02 64.74 -35.73
CA ASP A 169 -0.38 65.57 -36.76
C ASP A 169 -1.43 66.34 -37.60
N MET A 170 -2.51 65.66 -37.99
CA MET A 170 -3.62 66.31 -38.69
C MET A 170 -4.34 67.34 -37.83
N GLN A 171 -4.56 67.08 -36.54
CA GLN A 171 -5.12 68.06 -35.62
C GLN A 171 -4.23 69.30 -35.48
N SER A 172 -2.91 69.09 -35.46
CA SER A 172 -1.93 70.18 -35.39
C SER A 172 -1.98 71.05 -36.65
N LYS A 173 -1.99 70.42 -37.82
CA LYS A 173 -2.09 71.10 -39.13
C LYS A 173 -3.42 71.82 -39.32
N LEU A 174 -4.53 71.26 -38.82
CA LEU A 174 -5.83 71.94 -38.84
C LEU A 174 -5.84 73.18 -37.95
N LYS A 175 -5.25 73.10 -36.75
CA LYS A 175 -5.10 74.27 -35.86
C LYS A 175 -4.25 75.38 -36.48
N GLU A 176 -3.17 75.01 -37.16
CA GLU A 176 -2.26 75.94 -37.84
C GLU A 176 -2.93 76.62 -39.05
N ASN A 177 -3.70 75.87 -39.86
CA ASN A 177 -4.49 76.44 -40.96
C ASN A 177 -5.64 77.34 -40.49
N THR A 178 -6.28 77.06 -39.34
CA THR A 178 -7.28 77.96 -38.76
C THR A 178 -6.67 79.25 -38.19
N LEU A 179 -5.38 79.24 -37.82
CA LEU A 179 -4.65 80.46 -37.43
C LEU A 179 -4.25 81.29 -38.65
N ASN A 180 -3.89 80.64 -39.76
CA ASN A 180 -3.48 81.30 -40.99
C ASN A 180 -4.66 81.82 -41.85
N SER A 181 -5.90 81.44 -41.57
CA SER A 181 -7.10 81.97 -42.23
C SER A 181 -7.75 83.17 -41.52
N VAL A 182 -7.16 83.66 -40.42
CA VAL A 182 -7.66 84.79 -39.61
C VAL A 182 -6.74 86.03 -39.71
N ASN A 183 -5.64 85.95 -40.47
CA ASN A 183 -4.84 87.09 -40.93
C ASN A 183 -5.08 87.35 -42.42
#